data_AF-A0A8B5XGS3-F1
#
_entry.id   AF-A0A8B5XGS3-F1
#
_cell.length_a   1.000
_cell.length_b   1.000
_cell.length_c   1.000
_cell.angle_alpha   90.00
_cell.angle_beta   90.00
_cell.angle_gamma   90.00
#
_symmetry.space_group_name_H-M   'P 1'
#
loop_
_entity.id
_entity.type
_entity.pdbx_description
1 polymer ?
#
loop_
_entity_poly.entity_id
_entity_poly.type
_entity_poly.pdbx_seq_one_letter_code
_entity_poly.pdbx_strand_id
1 'polypeptide(L)'
;MPTIHPRFWDIAYAAILILAVPVAVFHAVQDRWAQAILVTLAAAGGAFMLITGWNQTPAPSRARTNQDDRSDITETARLTKIELERYREPSGRVGGWLPMGAVSGFVATGIMTAVVLIGYGFAALLGSTASGANQFQVWMAGLVNNTVTEIATVNLAMAIGIHLVAGILWAIVYAAIFEPRLPGGGFQRGMIFAMVPFILSISIFFPLIGAGIFGMGIEAGPLPVLGNLILHLIYGAALGKVFASNAVWAEPVRDVSATNVNVLEVAHRGMAIGLLPGAILGLITSIVFTTVFTSETDLLMAGVLGAVVGSAVGVWIGSLAGLNPDLAENGTD
;
A
#
# COMPACT_ATOMS: atom_id res chain seq x y z
N MET A 1 31.69 12.59 -0.38
CA MET A 1 30.57 12.04 -1.17
C MET A 1 29.38 12.98 -1.00
N PRO A 2 28.67 13.40 -2.06
CA PRO A 2 27.47 14.20 -1.90
C PRO A 2 26.38 13.31 -1.28
N THR A 3 25.97 13.63 -0.06
CA THR A 3 24.84 13.01 0.61
C THR A 3 23.58 13.33 -0.20
N ILE A 4 22.92 12.30 -0.73
CA ILE A 4 21.60 12.46 -1.34
C ILE A 4 20.61 12.60 -0.18
N HIS A 5 20.53 13.79 0.39
CA HIS A 5 19.40 14.12 1.24
C HIS A 5 18.15 14.11 0.35
N PRO A 6 17.09 13.36 0.70
CA PRO A 6 15.79 13.59 0.07
C PRO A 6 15.53 15.09 0.19
N ARG A 7 15.27 15.76 -0.95
CA ARG A 7 15.07 17.19 -0.91
C ARG A 7 13.86 17.40 -0.01
N PHE A 8 13.93 18.32 0.93
CA PHE A 8 12.82 18.69 1.82
C PHE A 8 11.46 18.74 1.08
N TRP A 9 11.50 19.18 -0.18
CA TRP A 9 10.39 19.19 -1.12
C TRP A 9 9.78 17.82 -1.45
N ASP A 10 10.56 16.75 -1.59
CA ASP A 10 10.05 15.40 -1.89
C ASP A 10 9.22 14.85 -0.71
N ILE A 11 9.68 15.12 0.52
CA ILE A 11 8.98 14.73 1.75
C ILE A 11 7.70 15.55 1.94
N ALA A 12 7.79 16.87 1.77
CA ALA A 12 6.63 17.76 1.84
C ALA A 12 5.57 17.37 0.79
N TYR A 13 6.01 16.99 -0.41
CA TYR A 13 5.11 16.57 -1.48
C TYR A 13 4.43 15.23 -1.20
N ALA A 14 5.16 14.23 -0.69
CA ALA A 14 4.59 12.96 -0.27
C ALA A 14 3.56 13.14 0.87
N ALA A 15 3.85 14.01 1.85
CA ALA A 15 2.92 14.33 2.93
C ALA A 15 1.62 14.96 2.41
N ILE A 16 1.71 15.88 1.43
CA ILE A 16 0.54 16.48 0.76
C ILE A 16 -0.30 15.41 0.04
N LEU A 17 0.34 14.46 -0.64
CA LEU A 17 -0.38 13.37 -1.32
C LEU A 17 -1.12 12.45 -0.35
N ILE A 18 -0.52 12.14 0.80
CA ILE A 18 -1.16 11.34 1.85
C ILE A 18 -2.36 12.09 2.45
N LEU A 19 -2.22 13.40 2.69
CA LEU A 19 -3.28 14.26 3.20
C LEU A 19 -4.43 14.49 2.20
N ALA A 20 -4.17 14.38 0.89
CA ALA A 20 -5.19 14.62 -0.12
C ALA A 20 -6.36 13.62 -0.05
N VAL A 21 -6.11 12.37 0.38
CA VAL A 21 -7.15 11.34 0.49
C VAL A 21 -8.20 11.69 1.56
N PRO A 22 -7.85 11.92 2.85
CA PRO A 22 -8.84 12.32 3.86
C PRO A 22 -9.49 13.67 3.55
N VAL A 23 -8.77 14.62 2.93
CA VAL A 23 -9.35 15.90 2.51
C VAL A 23 -10.42 15.72 1.41
N ALA A 24 -10.17 14.85 0.42
CA ALA A 24 -11.16 14.53 -0.60
C ALA A 24 -12.40 13.87 0.00
N VAL A 25 -12.23 12.94 0.94
CA VAL A 25 -13.34 12.30 1.66
C VAL A 25 -14.14 13.31 2.47
N PHE A 26 -13.47 14.19 3.22
CA PHE A 26 -14.12 15.26 3.98
C PHE A 26 -14.99 16.16 3.10
N HIS A 27 -14.47 16.59 1.94
CA HIS A 27 -15.25 17.41 1.01
C HIS A 27 -16.42 16.66 0.37
N ALA A 28 -16.27 15.36 0.10
CA ALA A 28 -17.35 14.53 -0.43
C ALA A 28 -18.50 14.38 0.58
N VAL A 29 -18.17 14.17 1.87
CA VAL A 29 -19.17 14.05 2.95
C VAL A 29 -19.94 15.34 3.19
N GLN A 30 -19.35 16.51 2.88
CA GLN A 30 -20.02 17.81 3.00
C GLN A 30 -20.78 18.24 1.73
N ASP A 31 -21.04 17.33 0.78
CA ASP A 31 -21.64 17.62 -0.53
C ASP A 31 -20.85 18.64 -1.38
N ARG A 32 -19.56 18.82 -1.08
CA ARG A 32 -18.67 19.73 -1.82
C ARG A 32 -17.91 18.97 -2.91
N TRP A 33 -18.67 18.31 -3.79
CA TRP A 33 -18.16 17.39 -4.81
C TRP A 33 -17.09 18.00 -5.74
N ALA A 34 -17.24 19.28 -6.11
CA ALA A 34 -16.23 19.98 -6.93
C ALA A 34 -14.85 20.00 -6.25
N GLN A 35 -14.80 20.15 -4.93
CA GLN A 35 -13.56 20.23 -4.16
C GLN A 35 -12.97 18.83 -3.94
N ALA A 36 -13.81 17.84 -3.67
CA ALA A 36 -13.39 16.44 -3.58
C ALA A 36 -12.74 15.95 -4.88
N ILE A 37 -13.35 16.25 -6.03
CA ILE A 37 -12.81 15.93 -7.35
C ILE A 37 -11.48 16.63 -7.60
N LEU A 38 -11.39 17.93 -7.30
CA LEU A 38 -10.19 18.73 -7.56
C LEU A 38 -9.00 18.25 -6.71
N VAL A 39 -9.22 17.90 -5.44
CA VAL A 39 -8.21 17.32 -4.55
C VAL A 39 -7.77 15.93 -5.04
N THR A 40 -8.72 15.11 -5.49
CA THR A 40 -8.42 13.77 -6.03
C THR A 40 -7.58 13.84 -7.31
N LEU A 41 -7.93 14.75 -8.23
CA LEU A 41 -7.17 14.96 -9.47
C LEU A 41 -5.77 15.52 -9.19
N ALA A 42 -5.64 16.46 -8.24
CA ALA A 42 -4.34 16.98 -7.82
C ALA A 42 -3.46 15.87 -7.21
N ALA A 43 -4.04 15.00 -6.38
CA ALA A 43 -3.34 13.86 -5.79
C ALA A 43 -2.87 12.86 -6.86
N ALA A 44 -3.75 12.51 -7.80
CA ALA A 44 -3.44 11.61 -8.90
C ALA A 44 -2.32 12.18 -9.80
N GLY A 45 -2.38 13.47 -10.14
CA GLY A 45 -1.35 14.15 -10.92
C GLY A 45 0.01 14.19 -10.21
N GLY A 46 0.02 14.44 -8.90
CA GLY A 46 1.26 14.43 -8.12
C GLY A 46 1.86 13.04 -7.94
N ALA A 47 1.02 12.02 -7.72
CA ALA A 47 1.46 10.63 -7.70
C ALA A 47 2.06 10.21 -9.06
N PHE A 48 1.44 10.62 -10.17
CA PHE A 48 1.95 10.37 -11.51
C PHE A 48 3.33 11.01 -11.75
N MET A 49 3.53 12.27 -11.33
CA MET A 49 4.83 12.94 -11.45
C MET A 49 5.93 12.26 -10.63
N LEU A 50 5.62 11.77 -9.42
CA LEU A 50 6.56 11.00 -8.60
C LEU A 50 6.95 9.68 -9.27
N ILE A 51 5.96 8.95 -9.78
CA ILE A 51 6.18 7.62 -10.39
C ILE A 51 6.99 7.72 -11.68
N THR A 52 6.71 8.73 -12.50
CA THR A 52 7.38 8.90 -13.80
C THR A 52 8.74 9.56 -13.69
N GLY A 53 9.10 10.09 -12.51
CA GLY A 53 10.35 10.80 -12.32
C GLY A 53 10.47 12.03 -13.22
N TRP A 54 9.34 12.64 -13.63
CA TRP A 54 9.28 13.71 -14.63
C TRP A 54 10.22 14.89 -14.30
N ASN A 55 10.50 15.13 -13.01
CA ASN A 55 11.38 16.20 -12.54
C ASN A 55 12.83 15.77 -12.24
N GLN A 56 13.22 14.52 -12.50
CA GLN A 56 14.61 14.11 -12.32
C GLN A 56 15.43 14.68 -13.48
N THR A 57 16.17 15.75 -13.20
CA THR A 57 17.18 16.26 -14.14
C THR A 57 18.19 15.14 -14.37
N PRO A 58 18.46 14.73 -15.63
CA PRO A 58 19.44 13.70 -15.91
C PRO A 58 20.76 14.08 -15.25
N ALA A 59 21.30 13.22 -14.39
CA ALA A 59 22.60 13.46 -13.80
C ALA A 59 23.63 13.62 -14.94
N PRO A 60 24.54 14.61 -14.86
CA PRO A 60 25.54 14.81 -15.89
C PRO A 60 26.34 13.51 -16.06
N SER A 61 26.25 12.93 -17.27
CA SER A 61 26.94 11.71 -17.64
C SER A 61 28.44 11.91 -17.44
N ARG A 62 28.99 11.41 -16.33
CA ARG A 62 30.44 11.29 -16.17
C ARG A 62 30.92 10.40 -17.30
N ALA A 63 31.75 10.93 -18.19
CA ALA A 63 32.40 10.18 -19.24
C ALA A 63 33.23 9.05 -18.59
N ARG A 64 32.67 7.84 -18.56
CA ARG A 64 33.39 6.63 -18.14
C ARG A 64 34.43 6.32 -19.22
N THR A 65 35.70 6.34 -18.83
CA THR A 65 36.81 5.82 -19.62
C THR A 65 36.63 4.30 -19.77
N ASN A 66 36.46 3.85 -21.01
CA ASN A 66 35.83 2.59 -21.39
C ASN A 66 36.74 1.33 -21.29
N GLN A 67 37.87 1.36 -20.59
CA GLN A 67 38.96 0.41 -20.90
C GLN A 67 39.35 -0.62 -19.81
N ASP A 68 38.99 -0.43 -18.53
CA ASP A 68 39.33 -1.40 -17.46
C ASP A 68 38.14 -2.21 -16.88
N ASP A 69 36.89 -1.86 -17.21
CA ASP A 69 35.70 -2.25 -16.41
C ASP A 69 35.08 -3.64 -16.78
N ARG A 70 35.65 -4.38 -17.74
CA ARG A 70 35.00 -5.61 -18.26
C ARG A 70 35.28 -6.87 -17.44
N SER A 71 36.39 -6.95 -16.70
CA SER A 71 36.66 -8.05 -15.77
C SER A 71 35.92 -7.88 -14.44
N ASP A 72 35.78 -6.65 -13.96
CA ASP A 72 35.17 -6.37 -12.65
C ASP A 72 33.66 -6.59 -12.61
N ILE A 73 32.92 -6.38 -13.70
CA ILE A 73 31.45 -6.55 -13.70
C ILE A 73 31.04 -8.00 -13.39
N THR A 74 31.82 -8.98 -13.88
CA THR A 74 31.48 -10.40 -13.67
C THR A 74 31.78 -10.84 -12.25
N GLU A 75 32.85 -10.31 -11.66
CA GLU A 75 33.25 -10.59 -10.28
C GLU A 75 32.35 -9.87 -9.28
N THR A 76 32.05 -8.59 -9.53
CA THR A 76 31.11 -7.80 -8.73
C THR A 76 29.72 -8.44 -8.73
N ALA A 77 29.18 -8.83 -9.90
CA ALA A 77 27.87 -9.50 -9.98
C ALA A 77 27.84 -10.86 -9.24
N ARG A 78 28.96 -11.60 -9.24
CA ARG A 78 29.10 -12.85 -8.47
C ARG A 78 29.13 -12.58 -6.96
N LEU A 79 29.88 -11.57 -6.53
CA LEU A 79 29.98 -11.18 -5.12
C LEU A 79 28.64 -10.67 -4.59
N THR A 80 27.92 -9.85 -5.37
CA THR A 80 26.57 -9.38 -5.00
C THR A 80 25.62 -10.55 -4.82
N LYS A 81 25.66 -11.56 -5.71
CA LYS A 81 24.80 -12.75 -5.58
C LYS A 81 25.11 -13.57 -4.32
N ILE A 82 26.39 -13.79 -4.02
CA ILE A 82 26.83 -14.54 -2.82
C ILE A 82 26.51 -13.78 -1.52
N GLU A 83 26.45 -12.45 -1.57
CA GLU A 83 26.06 -11.60 -0.44
C GLU A 83 24.54 -11.53 -0.24
N LEU A 84 23.79 -11.43 -1.33
CA LEU A 84 22.34 -11.60 -1.38
C LEU A 84 21.89 -12.93 -0.73
N GLU A 85 22.63 -14.00 -1.00
CA GLU A 85 22.38 -15.33 -0.42
C GLU A 85 22.72 -15.40 1.08
N ARG A 86 23.63 -14.53 1.59
CA ARG A 86 24.01 -14.49 3.01
C ARG A 86 23.01 -13.77 3.92
N TYR A 87 22.16 -12.90 3.37
CA TYR A 87 21.13 -12.18 4.13
C TYR A 87 19.78 -12.88 4.19
N ARG A 88 19.67 -14.04 3.55
CA ARG A 88 18.52 -14.92 3.68
C ARG A 88 18.72 -15.86 4.87
N GLU A 89 17.68 -16.03 5.67
CA GLU A 89 17.59 -17.11 6.65
C GLU A 89 17.85 -18.46 5.97
N PRO A 90 18.26 -19.53 6.69
CA PRO A 90 18.40 -20.87 6.12
C PRO A 90 17.14 -21.38 5.40
N SER A 91 15.97 -20.82 5.75
CA SER A 91 14.69 -21.09 5.08
C SER A 91 14.52 -20.37 3.73
N GLY A 92 15.49 -19.57 3.29
CA GLY A 92 15.43 -18.72 2.10
C GLY A 92 14.66 -17.41 2.26
N ARG A 93 14.21 -17.06 3.48
CA ARG A 93 13.46 -15.82 3.75
C ARG A 93 14.40 -14.65 3.95
N VAL A 94 14.01 -13.44 3.52
CA VAL A 94 14.77 -12.22 3.81
C VAL A 94 14.77 -11.95 5.33
N GLY A 95 15.90 -11.53 5.90
CA GLY A 95 15.94 -11.06 7.30
C GLY A 95 14.91 -9.95 7.54
N GLY A 96 14.16 -10.01 8.66
CA GLY A 96 13.11 -9.02 8.95
C GLY A 96 11.85 -9.13 8.08
N TRP A 97 11.59 -10.28 7.45
CA TRP A 97 10.45 -10.48 6.55
C TRP A 97 9.08 -10.14 7.17
N LEU A 98 8.88 -10.37 8.47
CA LEU A 98 7.60 -10.14 9.13
C LEU A 98 7.21 -8.64 9.17
N PRO A 99 8.03 -7.74 9.75
CA PRO A 99 7.73 -6.30 9.71
C PRO A 99 7.69 -5.74 8.29
N MET A 100 8.56 -6.21 7.38
CA MET A 100 8.53 -5.78 5.97
C MET A 100 7.23 -6.21 5.27
N GLY A 101 6.77 -7.44 5.52
CA GLY A 101 5.52 -7.96 5.01
C GLY A 101 4.33 -7.15 5.52
N ALA A 102 4.29 -6.84 6.81
CA ALA A 102 3.22 -6.04 7.40
C ALA A 102 3.15 -4.62 6.80
N VAL A 103 4.27 -3.91 6.70
CA VAL A 103 4.33 -2.56 6.11
C VAL A 103 3.95 -2.59 4.63
N SER A 104 4.46 -3.58 3.88
CA SER A 104 4.14 -3.74 2.46
C SER A 104 2.66 -4.06 2.24
N GLY A 105 2.07 -4.87 3.12
CA GLY A 105 0.63 -5.16 3.13
C GLY A 105 -0.21 -3.92 3.39
N PHE A 106 0.15 -3.12 4.40
CA PHE A 106 -0.52 -1.86 4.69
C PHE A 106 -0.53 -0.93 3.47
N VAL A 107 0.63 -0.72 2.83
CA VAL A 107 0.75 0.12 1.63
C VAL A 107 -0.06 -0.45 0.47
N ALA A 108 0.03 -1.75 0.20
CA ALA A 108 -0.70 -2.41 -0.87
C ALA A 108 -2.22 -2.33 -0.68
N THR A 109 -2.70 -2.48 0.55
CA THR A 109 -4.12 -2.33 0.89
C THR A 109 -4.60 -0.89 0.74
N GLY A 110 -3.80 0.10 1.12
CA GLY A 110 -4.10 1.50 0.87
C GLY A 110 -4.26 1.81 -0.61
N ILE A 111 -3.35 1.30 -1.45
CA ILE A 111 -3.43 1.44 -2.92
C ILE A 111 -4.67 0.74 -3.46
N MET A 112 -4.94 -0.51 -3.06
CA MET A 112 -6.14 -1.25 -3.49
C MET A 112 -7.42 -0.53 -3.09
N THR A 113 -7.48 0.02 -1.88
CA THR A 113 -8.63 0.79 -1.38
C THR A 113 -8.88 2.03 -2.24
N ALA A 114 -7.83 2.78 -2.59
CA ALA A 114 -7.96 3.93 -3.48
C ALA A 114 -8.54 3.54 -4.85
N VAL A 115 -8.11 2.40 -5.41
CA VAL A 115 -8.66 1.88 -6.67
C VAL A 115 -10.12 1.44 -6.54
N VAL A 116 -10.50 0.81 -5.42
CA VAL A 116 -11.91 0.48 -5.12
C VAL A 116 -12.76 1.75 -5.13
N LEU A 117 -12.32 2.81 -4.44
CA LEU A 117 -13.07 4.07 -4.36
C LEU A 117 -13.23 4.74 -5.73
N ILE A 118 -12.15 4.76 -6.54
CA ILE A 118 -12.20 5.28 -7.91
C ILE A 118 -13.17 4.46 -8.77
N GLY A 119 -13.08 3.13 -8.73
CA GLY A 119 -13.95 2.22 -9.47
C GLY A 119 -15.41 2.35 -9.06
N TYR A 120 -15.68 2.45 -7.77
CA TYR A 120 -17.02 2.68 -7.22
C TYR A 120 -17.59 4.02 -7.69
N GLY A 121 -16.82 5.11 -7.60
CA GLY A 121 -17.25 6.42 -8.08
C GLY A 121 -17.57 6.42 -9.58
N PHE A 122 -16.75 5.74 -10.39
CA PHE A 122 -17.00 5.57 -11.82
C PHE A 122 -18.29 4.78 -12.10
N ALA A 123 -18.52 3.67 -11.37
CA ALA A 123 -19.73 2.89 -11.49
C ALA A 123 -20.98 3.69 -11.08
N ALA A 124 -20.90 4.50 -10.02
CA ALA A 124 -21.98 5.36 -9.56
C ALA A 124 -22.34 6.45 -10.58
N LEU A 125 -21.35 7.01 -11.27
CA LEU A 125 -21.57 8.03 -12.29
C LEU A 125 -22.19 7.47 -13.59
N LEU A 126 -21.87 6.23 -13.95
CA LEU A 126 -22.33 5.62 -15.21
C LEU A 126 -23.52 4.67 -15.06
N GLY A 127 -23.84 4.25 -13.84
CA GLY A 127 -24.93 3.35 -13.55
C GLY A 127 -26.30 3.97 -13.85
N SER A 128 -27.18 3.23 -14.52
CA SER A 128 -28.57 3.64 -14.73
C SER A 128 -29.51 2.44 -14.85
N THR A 129 -30.70 2.58 -14.25
CA THR A 129 -31.82 1.63 -14.37
C THR A 129 -33.01 2.21 -15.15
N ALA A 130 -32.82 3.36 -15.81
CA ALA A 130 -33.87 4.03 -16.57
C ALA A 130 -34.34 3.19 -17.77
N SER A 131 -35.60 3.39 -18.18
CA SER A 131 -36.13 2.81 -19.42
C SER A 131 -35.33 3.31 -20.63
N GLY A 132 -34.50 2.45 -21.20
CA GLY A 132 -33.56 2.79 -22.29
C GLY A 132 -32.08 2.74 -21.91
N ALA A 133 -31.74 2.46 -20.65
CA ALA A 133 -30.37 2.20 -20.24
C ALA A 133 -29.81 0.99 -21.01
N ASN A 134 -28.57 1.10 -21.49
CA ASN A 134 -27.89 -0.03 -22.12
C ASN A 134 -27.39 -1.04 -21.06
N GLN A 135 -27.05 -2.25 -21.51
CA GLN A 135 -26.66 -3.33 -20.60
C GLN A 135 -25.47 -2.99 -19.69
N PHE A 136 -24.51 -2.20 -20.19
CA PHE A 136 -23.34 -1.78 -19.41
C PHE A 136 -23.72 -0.81 -18.29
N GLN A 137 -24.64 0.13 -18.54
CA GLN A 137 -25.17 1.03 -17.52
C GLN A 137 -25.95 0.27 -16.44
N VAL A 138 -26.71 -0.76 -16.84
CA VAL A 138 -27.41 -1.64 -15.89
C VAL A 138 -26.40 -2.41 -15.02
N TRP A 139 -25.32 -2.93 -15.61
CA TRP A 139 -24.27 -3.60 -14.84
C TRP A 139 -23.55 -2.66 -13.87
N MET A 140 -23.25 -1.43 -14.29
CA MET A 140 -22.66 -0.41 -13.42
C MET A 140 -23.60 -0.04 -12.27
N ALA A 141 -24.91 0.04 -12.52
CA ALA A 141 -25.90 0.23 -11.46
C ALA A 141 -25.92 -0.95 -10.49
N GLY A 142 -25.81 -2.19 -10.97
CA GLY A 142 -25.72 -3.39 -10.13
C GLY A 142 -24.47 -3.40 -9.23
N LEU A 143 -23.32 -2.91 -9.69
CA LEU A 143 -22.11 -2.80 -8.84
C LEU A 143 -22.28 -1.85 -7.65
N VAL A 144 -23.14 -0.85 -7.78
CA VAL A 144 -23.38 0.17 -6.76
C VAL A 144 -24.54 -0.23 -5.86
N ASN A 145 -25.57 -0.84 -6.42
CA ASN A 145 -26.81 -1.19 -5.74
C ASN A 145 -26.91 -2.71 -5.57
N ASN A 146 -26.19 -3.25 -4.60
CA ASN A 146 -26.23 -4.69 -4.28
C ASN A 146 -26.05 -4.93 -2.78
N THR A 147 -26.30 -6.16 -2.36
CA THR A 147 -26.20 -6.59 -0.96
C THR A 147 -24.81 -6.36 -0.36
N VAL A 148 -23.73 -6.48 -1.14
CA VAL A 148 -22.36 -6.26 -0.63
C VAL A 148 -22.12 -4.80 -0.30
N THR A 149 -22.51 -3.88 -1.19
CA THR A 149 -22.38 -2.44 -0.94
C THR A 149 -23.34 -1.98 0.16
N GLU A 150 -24.53 -2.57 0.27
CA GLU A 150 -25.44 -2.34 1.40
C GLU A 150 -24.83 -2.78 2.74
N ILE A 151 -24.31 -4.01 2.83
CA ILE A 151 -23.64 -4.50 4.04
C ILE A 151 -22.43 -3.61 4.38
N ALA A 152 -21.63 -3.28 3.37
CA ALA A 152 -20.43 -2.48 3.53
C ALA A 152 -20.75 -1.03 3.93
N THR A 153 -21.84 -0.43 3.47
CA THR A 153 -22.22 0.94 3.86
C THR A 153 -22.77 0.99 5.28
N VAL A 154 -23.60 0.03 5.66
CA VAL A 154 -24.12 -0.08 7.03
C VAL A 154 -23.02 -0.42 8.04
N ASN A 155 -22.00 -1.17 7.62
CA ASN A 155 -20.90 -1.62 8.48
C ASN A 155 -19.53 -1.12 7.99
N LEU A 156 -19.46 0.11 7.49
CA LEU A 156 -18.28 0.61 6.77
C LEU A 156 -17.00 0.55 7.61
N ALA A 157 -17.09 0.83 8.90
CA ALA A 157 -15.99 0.69 9.84
C ALA A 157 -15.45 -0.76 9.87
N MET A 158 -16.35 -1.73 10.06
CA MET A 158 -15.99 -3.14 10.08
C MET A 158 -15.43 -3.61 8.73
N ALA A 159 -16.03 -3.15 7.61
CA ALA A 159 -15.55 -3.46 6.28
C ALA A 159 -14.11 -2.96 6.04
N ILE A 160 -13.81 -1.71 6.42
CA ILE A 160 -12.45 -1.14 6.35
C ILE A 160 -11.48 -1.93 7.24
N GLY A 161 -11.88 -2.22 8.48
CA GLY A 161 -11.06 -2.96 9.43
C GLY A 161 -10.71 -4.37 8.93
N ILE A 162 -11.70 -5.13 8.46
CA ILE A 162 -11.50 -6.46 7.89
C ILE A 162 -10.62 -6.38 6.64
N HIS A 163 -10.87 -5.41 5.75
CA HIS A 163 -10.07 -5.23 4.54
C HIS A 163 -8.59 -4.98 4.85
N LEU A 164 -8.32 -4.11 5.83
CA LEU A 164 -6.97 -3.82 6.29
C LEU A 164 -6.28 -5.03 6.91
N VAL A 165 -6.94 -5.70 7.85
CA VAL A 165 -6.40 -6.88 8.54
C VAL A 165 -6.13 -8.00 7.55
N ALA A 166 -7.09 -8.31 6.66
CA ALA A 166 -6.91 -9.32 5.63
C ALA A 166 -5.74 -9.00 4.71
N GLY A 167 -5.60 -7.75 4.29
CA GLY A 167 -4.49 -7.30 3.45
C GLY A 167 -3.11 -7.42 4.11
N ILE A 168 -3.00 -7.14 5.41
CA ILE A 168 -1.75 -7.34 6.17
C ILE A 168 -1.46 -8.83 6.35
N LEU A 169 -2.47 -9.64 6.71
CA LEU A 169 -2.29 -11.09 6.88
C LEU A 169 -1.83 -11.76 5.59
N TRP A 170 -2.42 -11.42 4.45
CA TRP A 170 -1.99 -11.94 3.16
C TRP A 170 -0.57 -11.51 2.80
N ALA A 171 -0.17 -10.30 3.14
CA ALA A 171 1.20 -9.83 2.91
C ALA A 171 2.23 -10.58 3.77
N ILE A 172 1.88 -10.93 5.01
CA ILE A 172 2.69 -11.77 5.88
C ILE A 172 2.82 -13.19 5.29
N VAL A 173 1.71 -13.77 4.79
CA VAL A 173 1.73 -15.07 4.10
C VAL A 173 2.61 -15.02 2.85
N TYR A 174 2.50 -13.96 2.05
CA TYR A 174 3.36 -13.72 0.89
C TYR A 174 4.84 -13.73 1.28
N ALA A 175 5.22 -12.90 2.26
CA ALA A 175 6.60 -12.77 2.71
C ALA A 175 7.16 -14.08 3.30
N ALA A 176 6.35 -14.81 4.07
CA ALA A 176 6.77 -16.02 4.75
C ALA A 176 6.90 -17.23 3.81
N ILE A 177 5.98 -17.37 2.85
CA ILE A 177 5.77 -18.61 2.12
C ILE A 177 6.03 -18.44 0.61
N PHE A 178 5.56 -17.37 -0.01
CA PHE A 178 5.55 -17.26 -1.47
C PHE A 178 6.78 -16.54 -2.02
N GLU A 179 7.22 -15.44 -1.41
CA GLU A 179 8.37 -14.67 -1.89
C GLU A 179 9.62 -15.52 -2.15
N PRO A 180 10.00 -16.47 -1.26
CA PRO A 180 11.21 -17.27 -1.45
C PRO A 180 11.10 -18.30 -2.59
N ARG A 181 9.87 -18.62 -3.01
CA ARG A 181 9.57 -19.74 -3.92
C ARG A 181 9.16 -19.28 -5.32
N LEU A 182 8.66 -18.07 -5.45
CA LEU A 182 8.17 -17.56 -6.73
C LEU A 182 9.31 -17.00 -7.60
N PRO A 183 9.35 -17.33 -8.90
CA PRO A 183 10.33 -16.77 -9.82
C PRO A 183 9.97 -15.34 -10.25
N GLY A 184 10.93 -14.62 -10.82
CA GLY A 184 10.72 -13.30 -11.44
C GLY A 184 11.01 -12.12 -10.52
N GLY A 185 10.68 -10.91 -11.00
CA GLY A 185 10.84 -9.66 -10.25
C GLY A 185 9.76 -9.46 -9.20
N GLY A 186 9.97 -8.54 -8.24
CA GLY A 186 9.07 -8.33 -7.10
C GLY A 186 7.59 -8.16 -7.48
N PHE A 187 7.30 -7.29 -8.45
CA PHE A 187 5.92 -7.08 -8.91
C PHE A 187 5.30 -8.33 -9.56
N GLN A 188 6.08 -9.12 -10.32
CA GLN A 188 5.61 -10.35 -10.95
C GLN A 188 5.27 -11.41 -9.91
N ARG A 189 6.15 -11.62 -8.92
CA ARG A 189 5.91 -12.54 -7.79
C ARG A 189 4.63 -12.17 -7.05
N GLY A 190 4.46 -10.88 -6.77
CA GLY A 190 3.26 -10.36 -6.11
C GLY A 190 1.98 -10.59 -6.92
N MET A 191 1.99 -10.36 -8.24
CA MET A 191 0.82 -10.66 -9.11
C MET A 191 0.50 -12.15 -9.17
N ILE A 192 1.50 -13.03 -9.28
CA ILE A 192 1.30 -14.49 -9.27
C ILE A 192 0.67 -14.91 -7.94
N PHE A 193 1.22 -14.41 -6.82
CA PHE A 193 0.67 -14.67 -5.50
C PHE A 193 -0.79 -14.22 -5.37
N ALA A 194 -1.12 -13.02 -5.87
CA ALA A 194 -2.46 -12.45 -5.75
C ALA A 194 -3.57 -13.25 -6.44
N MET A 195 -3.23 -14.21 -7.32
CA MET A 195 -4.20 -15.16 -7.86
C MET A 195 -4.82 -16.05 -6.78
N VAL A 196 -4.07 -16.35 -5.71
CA VAL A 196 -4.57 -17.15 -4.58
C VAL A 196 -5.70 -16.42 -3.84
N PRO A 197 -5.51 -15.20 -3.26
CA PRO A 197 -6.60 -14.48 -2.62
C PRO A 197 -7.71 -14.09 -3.59
N PHE A 198 -7.42 -13.85 -4.87
CA PHE A 198 -8.45 -13.63 -5.89
C PHE A 198 -9.41 -14.82 -6.03
N ILE A 199 -8.88 -16.04 -6.19
CA ILE A 199 -9.69 -17.26 -6.29
C ILE A 199 -10.49 -17.49 -5.01
N LEU A 200 -9.86 -17.33 -3.84
CA LEU A 200 -10.56 -17.46 -2.56
C LEU A 200 -11.67 -16.40 -2.41
N SER A 201 -11.44 -15.19 -2.91
CA SER A 201 -12.41 -14.11 -2.86
C SER A 201 -13.67 -14.45 -3.68
N ILE A 202 -13.51 -14.87 -4.94
CA ILE A 202 -14.67 -15.16 -5.82
C ILE A 202 -15.37 -16.49 -5.52
N SER A 203 -14.65 -17.46 -4.94
CA SER A 203 -15.18 -18.82 -4.70
C SER A 203 -15.66 -19.04 -3.27
N ILE A 204 -15.15 -18.29 -2.29
CA ILE A 204 -15.50 -18.48 -0.87
C ILE A 204 -16.09 -17.18 -0.30
N PHE A 205 -15.37 -16.07 -0.39
CA PHE A 205 -15.80 -14.83 0.25
C PHE A 205 -17.10 -14.27 -0.34
N PHE A 206 -17.20 -14.21 -1.68
CA PHE A 206 -18.40 -13.70 -2.37
C PHE A 206 -19.67 -14.48 -1.98
N PRO A 207 -19.70 -15.83 -2.03
CA PRO A 207 -20.84 -16.59 -1.51
C PRO A 207 -21.18 -16.29 -0.05
N LEU A 208 -20.18 -16.18 0.83
CA LEU A 208 -20.38 -15.95 2.26
C LEU A 208 -21.08 -14.62 2.57
N ILE A 209 -20.84 -13.59 1.75
CA ILE A 209 -21.44 -12.26 1.92
C ILE A 209 -22.69 -12.04 1.06
N GLY A 210 -23.23 -13.11 0.44
CA GLY A 210 -24.45 -13.04 -0.36
C GLY A 210 -24.26 -12.56 -1.81
N ALA A 211 -23.02 -12.37 -2.27
CA ALA A 211 -22.76 -12.02 -3.68
C ALA A 211 -22.89 -13.21 -4.64
N GLY A 212 -23.06 -14.43 -4.13
CA GLY A 212 -23.08 -15.67 -4.91
C GLY A 212 -21.70 -16.07 -5.46
N ILE A 213 -21.62 -17.26 -6.05
CA ILE A 213 -20.37 -17.75 -6.67
C ILE A 213 -20.03 -16.83 -7.85
N PHE A 214 -18.77 -16.39 -7.94
CA PHE A 214 -18.30 -15.44 -8.97
C PHE A 214 -19.02 -14.08 -8.98
N GLY A 215 -19.79 -13.75 -7.94
CA GLY A 215 -20.51 -12.47 -7.88
C GLY A 215 -21.80 -12.46 -8.71
N MET A 216 -22.32 -13.63 -9.10
CA MET A 216 -23.56 -13.72 -9.90
C MET A 216 -24.79 -13.13 -9.20
N GLY A 217 -24.79 -13.07 -7.86
CA GLY A 217 -25.86 -12.45 -7.07
C GLY A 217 -25.84 -10.91 -7.06
N ILE A 218 -24.80 -10.27 -7.62
CA ILE A 218 -24.71 -8.81 -7.72
C ILE A 218 -25.47 -8.29 -8.96
N GLU A 219 -25.85 -9.17 -9.89
CA GLU A 219 -26.53 -8.81 -11.16
C GLU A 219 -25.76 -7.81 -12.05
N ALA A 220 -24.47 -7.59 -11.78
CA ALA A 220 -23.59 -6.70 -12.53
C ALA A 220 -22.85 -7.39 -13.71
N GLY A 221 -23.39 -8.51 -14.20
CA GLY A 221 -22.77 -9.30 -15.26
C GLY A 221 -21.36 -9.78 -14.88
N PRO A 222 -20.36 -9.69 -15.78
CA PRO A 222 -18.99 -10.14 -15.50
C PRO A 222 -18.16 -9.15 -14.67
N LEU A 223 -18.67 -7.95 -14.40
CA LEU A 223 -17.90 -6.88 -13.76
C LEU A 223 -17.40 -7.23 -12.35
N PRO A 224 -18.15 -7.94 -11.48
CA PRO A 224 -17.63 -8.34 -10.17
C PRO A 224 -16.35 -9.17 -10.25
N VAL A 225 -16.28 -10.15 -11.17
CA VAL A 225 -15.09 -11.00 -11.34
C VAL A 225 -13.93 -10.18 -11.90
N LEU A 226 -14.17 -9.38 -12.94
CA LEU A 226 -13.12 -8.58 -13.59
C LEU A 226 -12.57 -7.51 -12.66
N GLY A 227 -13.45 -6.78 -11.99
CA GLY A 227 -13.08 -5.78 -10.98
C GLY A 227 -12.26 -6.42 -9.85
N ASN A 228 -12.71 -7.58 -9.34
CA ASN A 228 -11.99 -8.26 -8.27
C ASN A 228 -10.60 -8.77 -8.72
N LEU A 229 -10.48 -9.27 -9.95
CA LEU A 229 -9.19 -9.65 -10.54
C LEU A 229 -8.23 -8.47 -10.62
N ILE A 230 -8.71 -7.34 -11.18
CA ILE A 230 -7.90 -6.11 -11.32
C ILE A 230 -7.42 -5.64 -9.95
N LEU A 231 -8.31 -5.60 -8.94
CA LEU A 231 -7.97 -5.17 -7.59
C LEU A 231 -6.89 -6.06 -6.96
N HIS A 232 -7.01 -7.38 -7.08
CA HIS A 232 -6.02 -8.31 -6.55
C HIS A 232 -4.69 -8.21 -7.29
N LEU A 233 -4.70 -8.05 -8.62
CA LEU A 233 -3.47 -7.83 -9.39
C LEU A 233 -2.74 -6.55 -8.95
N ILE A 234 -3.48 -5.46 -8.71
CA ILE A 234 -2.92 -4.20 -8.22
C ILE A 234 -2.35 -4.38 -6.81
N TYR A 235 -3.10 -5.01 -5.89
CA TYR A 235 -2.63 -5.35 -4.56
C TYR A 235 -1.33 -6.18 -4.62
N GLY A 236 -1.32 -7.25 -5.43
CA GLY A 236 -0.17 -8.12 -5.61
C GLY A 236 1.04 -7.38 -6.17
N ALA A 237 0.86 -6.61 -7.25
CA ALA A 237 1.92 -5.82 -7.85
C ALA A 237 2.53 -4.82 -6.85
N ALA A 238 1.68 -4.11 -6.09
CA ALA A 238 2.11 -3.16 -5.07
C ALA A 238 2.87 -3.88 -3.93
N LEU A 239 2.27 -4.94 -3.37
CA LEU A 239 2.87 -5.76 -2.31
C LEU A 239 4.25 -6.27 -2.72
N GLY A 240 4.34 -6.92 -3.88
CA GLY A 240 5.58 -7.52 -4.35
C GLY A 240 6.65 -6.48 -4.67
N LYS A 241 6.26 -5.31 -5.19
CA LYS A 241 7.20 -4.20 -5.46
C LYS A 241 7.72 -3.58 -4.16
N VAL A 242 6.84 -3.23 -3.22
CA VAL A 242 7.21 -2.60 -1.95
C VAL A 242 8.03 -3.56 -1.09
N PHE A 243 7.66 -4.84 -1.07
CA PHE A 243 8.42 -5.86 -0.34
C PHE A 243 9.83 -6.04 -0.94
N ALA A 244 9.94 -6.16 -2.28
CA ALA A 244 11.24 -6.32 -2.93
C ALA A 244 12.13 -5.09 -2.78
N SER A 245 11.56 -3.87 -2.85
CA SER A 245 12.35 -2.67 -2.57
C SER A 245 12.87 -2.68 -1.14
N ASN A 246 12.01 -3.01 -0.17
CA ASN A 246 12.40 -3.04 1.24
C ASN A 246 13.46 -4.12 1.51
N ALA A 247 13.42 -5.24 0.80
CA ALA A 247 14.43 -6.30 0.88
C ALA A 247 15.80 -5.84 0.36
N VAL A 248 15.85 -5.17 -0.79
CA VAL A 248 17.11 -4.62 -1.34
C VAL A 248 17.73 -3.61 -0.38
N TRP A 249 16.90 -2.80 0.28
CA TRP A 249 17.33 -1.83 1.28
C TRP A 249 17.78 -2.46 2.61
N ALA A 250 17.36 -3.69 2.90
CA ALA A 250 17.80 -4.44 4.07
C ALA A 250 19.15 -5.14 3.83
N GLU A 251 19.70 -5.10 2.62
CA GLU A 251 21.02 -5.65 2.32
C GLU A 251 22.11 -4.63 2.66
N PRO A 252 23.14 -5.01 3.44
CA PRO A 252 24.28 -4.15 3.66
C PRO A 252 25.10 -4.07 2.38
N VAL A 253 25.05 -2.92 1.72
CA VAL A 253 25.97 -2.61 0.64
C VAL A 253 27.37 -2.45 1.23
N ARG A 254 28.31 -3.32 0.83
CA ARG A 254 29.68 -3.42 1.38
C ARG A 254 30.55 -2.15 1.30
N ASP A 255 30.14 -1.14 0.53
CA ASP A 255 30.87 0.14 0.35
C ASP A 255 30.09 1.38 0.80
N VAL A 256 28.85 1.19 1.27
CA VAL A 256 28.13 2.26 1.97
C VAL A 256 28.48 2.04 3.44
N SER A 257 29.18 3.00 4.07
CA SER A 257 29.61 2.91 5.47
C SER A 257 28.55 2.22 6.32
N ALA A 258 28.91 1.16 7.07
CA ALA A 258 27.99 0.30 7.84
C ALA A 258 26.89 1.07 8.61
N THR A 259 27.17 2.31 8.96
CA THR A 259 26.24 3.34 9.44
C THR A 259 24.93 3.48 8.65
N ASN A 260 24.94 3.53 7.30
CA ASN A 260 23.72 3.80 6.51
C ASN A 260 22.78 2.61 6.42
N VAL A 261 23.31 1.39 6.48
CA VAL A 261 22.51 0.16 6.48
C VAL A 261 21.75 0.03 7.79
N ASN A 262 22.43 0.33 8.91
CA ASN A 262 21.81 0.36 10.23
C ASN A 262 20.69 1.42 10.30
N VAL A 263 20.89 2.62 9.75
CA VAL A 263 19.86 3.69 9.75
C VAL A 263 18.58 3.24 9.02
N LEU A 264 18.70 2.54 7.90
CA LEU A 264 17.54 2.12 7.11
C LEU A 264 16.82 0.92 7.74
N GLU A 265 17.56 -0.04 8.29
CA GLU A 265 16.99 -1.15 9.06
C GLU A 265 16.24 -0.63 10.31
N VAL A 266 16.84 0.34 11.02
CA VAL A 266 16.21 1.00 12.16
C VAL A 266 14.97 1.78 11.73
N ALA A 267 14.97 2.45 10.56
CA ALA A 267 13.79 3.11 10.02
C ALA A 267 12.67 2.14 9.63
N HIS A 268 12.99 0.98 9.03
CA HIS A 268 12.01 -0.06 8.71
C HIS A 268 11.38 -0.67 9.98
N ARG A 269 12.22 -0.99 10.96
CA ARG A 269 11.77 -1.46 12.26
C ARG A 269 10.95 -0.40 12.97
N GLY A 270 11.36 0.87 12.88
CA GLY A 270 10.62 2.03 13.36
C GLY A 270 9.25 2.17 12.73
N MET A 271 9.14 2.04 11.40
CA MET A 271 7.85 2.04 10.69
C MET A 271 6.92 0.91 11.18
N ALA A 272 7.43 -0.31 11.29
CA ALA A 272 6.64 -1.45 11.75
C ALA A 272 6.24 -1.32 13.23
N ILE A 273 7.16 -0.87 14.09
CA ILE A 273 6.89 -0.56 15.50
C ILE A 273 5.90 0.58 15.61
N GLY A 274 5.96 1.60 14.74
CA GLY A 274 5.08 2.76 14.78
C GLY A 274 3.66 2.45 14.29
N LEU A 275 3.50 1.48 13.40
CA LEU A 275 2.19 1.10 12.83
C LEU A 275 1.18 0.69 13.91
N LEU A 276 1.57 -0.21 14.82
CA LEU A 276 0.67 -0.76 15.86
C LEU A 276 0.26 0.27 16.93
N PRO A 277 1.19 0.96 17.63
CA PRO A 277 0.90 2.03 18.56
C PRO A 277 0.20 3.22 17.88
N GLY A 278 0.58 3.55 16.65
CA GLY A 278 -0.10 4.55 15.85
C GLY A 278 -1.58 4.20 15.65
N ALA A 279 -1.88 2.95 15.27
CA ALA A 279 -3.25 2.47 15.15
C ALA A 279 -4.02 2.58 16.47
N ILE A 280 -3.41 2.15 17.58
CA ILE A 280 -4.04 2.18 18.91
C ILE A 280 -4.30 3.62 19.35
N LEU A 281 -3.31 4.52 19.23
CA LEU A 281 -3.45 5.93 19.61
C LEU A 281 -4.46 6.66 18.75
N GLY A 282 -4.47 6.40 17.44
CA GLY A 282 -5.43 6.97 16.52
C GLY A 282 -6.87 6.52 16.85
N LEU A 283 -7.06 5.23 17.15
CA LEU A 283 -8.34 4.67 17.60
C LEU A 283 -8.82 5.38 18.88
N ILE A 284 -7.97 5.46 19.91
CA ILE A 284 -8.31 6.09 21.18
C ILE A 284 -8.64 7.57 20.97
N THR A 285 -7.79 8.30 20.24
CA THR A 285 -7.95 9.73 20.00
C THR A 285 -9.25 10.01 19.25
N SER A 286 -9.57 9.22 18.23
CA SER A 286 -10.80 9.44 17.46
C SER A 286 -12.05 9.10 18.28
N ILE A 287 -12.03 8.04 19.09
CA ILE A 287 -13.16 7.72 19.99
C ILE A 287 -13.37 8.86 20.99
N VAL A 288 -12.30 9.33 21.66
CA VAL A 288 -12.39 10.44 22.62
C VAL A 288 -12.90 11.70 21.94
N PHE A 289 -12.33 12.08 20.81
CA PHE A 289 -12.75 13.26 20.05
C PHE A 289 -14.24 13.17 19.67
N THR A 290 -14.66 12.03 19.12
CA THR A 290 -16.07 11.80 18.76
C THR A 290 -16.98 11.91 19.98
N THR A 291 -16.65 11.28 21.11
CA THR A 291 -17.48 11.37 22.33
C THR A 291 -17.59 12.77 22.92
N VAL A 292 -16.59 13.62 22.71
CA VAL A 292 -16.54 14.97 23.29
C VAL A 292 -17.20 16.00 22.37
N PHE A 293 -17.00 15.89 21.06
CA PHE A 293 -17.34 16.95 20.11
C PHE A 293 -18.51 16.62 19.18
N THR A 294 -18.95 15.36 19.12
CA THR A 294 -20.03 14.94 18.21
C THR A 294 -21.03 14.04 18.92
N SER A 295 -22.32 14.33 18.83
CA SER A 295 -23.37 13.51 19.43
C SER A 295 -23.93 12.43 18.50
N GLU A 296 -23.63 12.49 17.20
CA GLU A 296 -24.30 11.67 16.17
C GLU A 296 -23.38 10.74 15.39
N THR A 297 -22.07 10.73 15.65
CA THR A 297 -21.13 9.88 14.90
C THR A 297 -21.04 8.48 15.50
N ASP A 298 -21.09 7.46 14.64
CA ASP A 298 -20.80 6.07 15.03
C ASP A 298 -19.37 5.94 15.59
N LEU A 299 -19.26 5.52 16.87
CA LEU A 299 -17.99 5.33 17.57
C LEU A 299 -17.10 4.29 16.91
N LEU A 300 -17.68 3.26 16.30
CA LEU A 300 -16.91 2.22 15.61
C LEU A 300 -16.23 2.81 14.36
N MET A 301 -16.96 3.62 13.59
CA MET A 301 -16.43 4.34 12.43
C MET A 301 -15.29 5.28 12.82
N ALA A 302 -15.52 6.10 13.84
CA ALA A 302 -14.50 6.98 14.37
C ALA A 302 -13.25 6.19 14.78
N GLY A 303 -13.42 5.11 15.55
CA GLY A 303 -12.31 4.25 15.98
C GLY A 303 -11.52 3.66 14.82
N VAL A 304 -12.18 3.16 13.78
CA VAL A 304 -11.50 2.56 12.61
C VAL A 304 -10.78 3.62 11.77
N LEU A 305 -11.41 4.74 11.47
CA LEU A 305 -10.77 5.84 10.73
C LEU A 305 -9.58 6.39 11.52
N GLY A 306 -9.78 6.58 12.82
CA GLY A 306 -8.72 6.93 13.76
C GLY A 306 -7.57 5.94 13.69
N ALA A 307 -7.84 4.64 13.72
CA ALA A 307 -6.81 3.61 13.62
C ALA A 307 -6.04 3.67 12.29
N VAL A 308 -6.73 3.85 11.16
CA VAL A 308 -6.08 3.95 9.84
C VAL A 308 -5.18 5.17 9.77
N VAL A 309 -5.70 6.35 10.16
CA VAL A 309 -4.93 7.60 10.16
C VAL A 309 -3.76 7.52 11.13
N GLY A 310 -4.01 7.01 12.34
CA GLY A 310 -3.00 6.79 13.36
C GLY A 310 -1.91 5.81 12.90
N SER A 311 -2.26 4.76 12.18
CA SER A 311 -1.29 3.82 11.58
C SER A 311 -0.38 4.54 10.58
N ALA A 312 -0.95 5.37 9.70
CA ALA A 312 -0.18 6.13 8.72
C ALA A 312 0.77 7.13 9.40
N VAL A 313 0.28 7.86 10.40
CA VAL A 313 1.10 8.78 11.22
C VAL A 313 2.17 8.03 11.99
N GLY A 314 1.85 6.87 12.56
CA GLY A 314 2.78 6.03 13.29
C GLY A 314 3.89 5.47 12.41
N VAL A 315 3.57 5.01 11.20
CA VAL A 315 4.55 4.63 10.18
C VAL A 315 5.46 5.81 9.84
N TRP A 316 4.89 7.01 9.65
CA TRP A 316 5.67 8.21 9.34
C TRP A 316 6.60 8.64 10.49
N ILE A 317 6.11 8.68 11.74
CA ILE A 317 6.94 8.98 12.91
C ILE A 317 8.02 7.91 13.10
N GLY A 318 7.65 6.64 12.92
CA GLY A 318 8.56 5.51 13.01
C GLY A 318 9.68 5.56 11.98
N SER A 319 9.39 6.00 10.75
CA SER A 319 10.43 6.20 9.73
C SER A 319 11.37 7.34 10.09
N LEU A 320 10.86 8.44 10.64
CA LEU A 320 11.68 9.58 11.08
C LEU A 320 12.56 9.24 12.29
N ALA A 321 12.03 8.49 13.26
CA ALA A 321 12.76 8.09 14.46
C ALA A 321 13.99 7.23 14.11
N GLY A 322 13.88 6.37 13.09
CA GLY A 322 15.01 5.58 12.64
C GLY A 322 16.07 6.34 11.83
N LEU A 323 15.77 7.57 11.40
CA LEU A 323 16.74 8.46 10.75
C LEU A 323 17.60 9.24 11.76
N ASN A 324 17.38 9.11 13.07
CA ASN A 324 18.16 9.83 14.08
C ASN A 324 19.53 9.15 14.30
N PRO A 325 20.66 9.79 13.90
CA PRO A 325 21.99 9.20 14.01
C PRO A 325 22.42 8.93 15.47
N ASP A 326 21.92 9.72 16.43
CA ASP A 326 22.29 9.59 17.84
C ASP A 326 21.77 8.29 18.48
N LEU A 327 20.71 7.69 17.90
CA LEU A 327 20.20 6.38 18.33
C LEU A 327 21.02 5.23 17.74
N ALA A 328 21.74 5.45 16.64
CA ALA A 328 22.58 4.43 16.02
C ALA A 328 23.93 4.27 16.74
N GLU A 329 24.45 5.32 17.39
CA GLU A 329 25.72 5.27 18.11
C GLU A 329 25.62 4.65 19.51
N ASN A 330 24.47 4.74 20.19
CA ASN A 330 24.29 4.27 21.58
C ASN A 330 23.82 2.80 21.71
N GLY A 331 23.61 2.09 20.60
CA GLY A 331 23.06 0.73 20.59
C GLY A 331 24.08 -0.42 20.51
N THR A 332 25.38 -0.12 20.50
CA THR A 332 26.47 -1.09 20.29
C THR A 332 27.28 -1.45 21.53
N ASP A 333 26.88 -0.96 22.71
CA ASP A 333 27.48 -1.31 24.01
C ASP A 333 26.66 -2.40 24.74
#